data_AF-A0A4V3RTG0-F1
#
_entry.id   AF-A0A4V3RTG0-F1
#
_cell.length_a   1.000
_cell.length_b   1.000
_cell.length_c   1.000
_cell.angle_alpha   90.00
_cell.angle_beta   90.00
_cell.angle_gamma   90.00
#
_symmetry.space_group_name_H-M   'P 1'
#
loop_
_entity.id
_entity.type
_entity.pdbx_description
1 polymer ?
#
loop_
_entity_poly.entity_id
_entity_poly.type
_entity_poly.pdbx_seq_one_letter_code
_entity_poly.pdbx_strand_id
1 'polypeptide(L)' 'MRINGVTFIESEVVKLSLDEFVAQNIDVFWKDISRERRKSRLVSVYNRIINNSNLGGGGD' A
#
# COMPACT_ATOMS: atom_id res chain seq x y z
N MET A 1 -0.81 3.21 8.90
CA MET A 1 0.34 2.26 8.93
C MET A 1 1.68 2.90 8.50
N ARG A 2 2.83 2.59 9.13
CA ARG A 2 4.17 3.06 8.68
C ARG A 2 5.05 1.89 8.22
N ILE A 3 5.59 1.96 7.00
CA ILE A 3 6.45 0.92 6.41
C ILE A 3 7.69 1.58 5.82
N ASN A 4 8.86 1.17 6.32
CA ASN A 4 10.16 1.52 5.74
C ASN A 4 10.33 3.03 5.48
N GLY A 5 9.94 3.84 6.48
CA GLY A 5 10.00 5.30 6.45
C GLY A 5 8.75 6.01 5.90
N VAL A 6 7.88 5.31 5.17
CA VAL A 6 6.70 5.87 4.52
C VAL A 6 5.44 5.63 5.36
N THR A 7 4.60 6.65 5.51
CA THR A 7 3.31 6.54 6.19
C THR A 7 2.20 6.36 5.16
N PHE A 8 1.43 5.28 5.28
CA PHE A 8 0.27 4.96 4.47
C PHE A 8 -1.00 5.16 5.30
N ILE A 9 -1.94 5.93 4.74
CA ILE A 9 -3.25 6.19 5.34
C ILE A 9 -4.20 5.10 4.85
N GLU A 10 -4.55 4.17 5.72
CA GLU A 10 -5.34 2.97 5.37
C GLU A 10 -6.67 3.35 4.70
N SER A 11 -7.38 4.34 5.25
CA SER A 11 -8.65 4.84 4.71
C SER A 11 -8.56 5.46 3.31
N GLU A 12 -7.39 5.95 2.89
CA GLU A 12 -7.18 6.46 1.53
C GLU A 12 -6.77 5.33 0.58
N VAL A 13 -5.95 4.40 1.06
CA VAL A 13 -5.47 3.27 0.25
C VAL A 13 -6.61 2.33 -0.13
N VAL A 14 -7.56 2.08 0.78
CA VAL A 14 -8.74 1.21 0.50
C VAL A 14 -9.70 1.79 -0.56
N LYS A 15 -9.62 3.10 -0.83
CA LYS A 15 -10.44 3.76 -1.87
C LYS A 15 -9.85 3.60 -3.26
N LEU A 16 -8.58 3.22 -3.36
CA LEU A 16 -7.86 3.06 -4.62
C LEU A 16 -7.83 1.59 -5.02
N SER A 17 -7.85 1.33 -6.33
CA SER A 17 -7.48 0.01 -6.86
C SER A 17 -5.99 -0.24 -6.68
N LEU A 18 -5.58 -1.51 -6.69
CA LEU A 18 -4.16 -1.88 -6.61
C LEU A 18 -3.31 -1.16 -7.67
N ASP A 19 -3.80 -1.10 -8.91
CA ASP A 19 -3.07 -0.45 -10.01
C ASP A 19 -2.92 1.06 -9.80
N GLU A 20 -4.00 1.74 -9.42
CA GLU A 20 -4.02 3.17 -9.05
C GLU A 20 -3.05 3.47 -7.90
N PHE A 21 -3.11 2.66 -6.84
CA PHE A 21 -2.20 2.79 -5.70
C PHE A 21 -0.74 2.63 -6.14
N VAL A 22 -0.43 1.65 -6.97
CA VAL A 22 0.93 1.47 -7.48
C VAL A 22 1.34 2.63 -8.37
N ALA A 23 0.50 3.05 -9.32
CA ALA A 23 0.80 4.11 -10.27
C ALA A 23 1.11 5.45 -9.57
N GLN A 24 0.32 5.82 -8.57
CA GLN A 24 0.50 7.07 -7.81
C GLN A 24 1.76 7.06 -6.94
N ASN A 25 2.17 5.90 -6.42
CA ASN A 25 3.20 5.81 -5.39
C ASN A 25 4.55 5.28 -5.90
N ILE A 26 4.58 4.60 -7.05
CA ILE A 26 5.80 3.96 -7.57
C ILE A 26 6.90 4.96 -7.92
N ASP A 27 6.56 6.18 -8.33
CA ASP A 27 7.55 7.21 -8.63
C ASP A 27 7.88 8.12 -7.43
N VAL A 28 7.10 8.04 -6.35
CA VAL A 28 7.27 8.88 -5.16
C VAL A 28 8.12 8.17 -4.11
N PHE A 29 7.85 6.89 -3.84
CA PHE A 29 8.47 6.17 -2.73
C PHE A 29 9.63 5.27 -3.16
N TRP A 30 10.60 5.15 -2.26
CA TRP A 30 11.73 4.22 -2.38
C TRP A 30 12.48 4.34 -3.72
N LYS A 31 12.71 5.56 -4.20
CA LYS A 31 13.41 5.82 -5.48
C LYS A 31 14.84 5.27 -5.53
N ASP A 32 15.43 4.99 -4.37
CA ASP A 32 16.73 4.34 -4.19
C ASP A 32 16.77 2.88 -4.67
N ILE A 33 15.62 2.20 -4.78
CA ILE A 33 15.55 0.81 -5.24
C ILE A 33 14.91 0.69 -6.64
N SER A 34 15.19 -0.43 -7.31
CA SER A 34 14.64 -0.73 -8.64
C SER A 34 13.12 -0.69 -8.68
N ARG A 35 12.55 -0.27 -9.82
CA ARG A 35 11.10 -0.15 -10.02
C ARG A 35 10.34 -1.44 -9.73
N GLU A 36 10.89 -2.60 -10.08
CA GLU A 36 10.31 -3.91 -9.76
C GLU A 36 10.21 -4.15 -8.25
N ARG A 37 11.28 -3.84 -7.50
CA ARG A 37 11.29 -3.96 -6.03
C ARG A 37 10.29 -2.99 -5.39
N ARG A 38 10.15 -1.78 -5.94
CA ARG A 38 9.12 -0.80 -5.52
C ARG A 38 7.71 -1.36 -5.73
N LYS A 39 7.42 -1.88 -6.93
CA LYS A 39 6.11 -2.47 -7.26
C LYS A 39 5.77 -3.63 -6.32
N SER A 40 6.70 -4.58 -6.13
CA SER A 40 6.50 -5.71 -5.23
C SER A 40 6.21 -5.27 -3.79
N ARG A 41 6.94 -4.26 -3.29
CA ARG A 41 6.67 -3.67 -1.97
C ARG A 41 5.29 -3.01 -1.89
N LEU A 42 4.94 -2.16 -2.85
CA LEU A 42 3.64 -1.49 -2.89
C LEU A 42 2.49 -2.51 -2.92
N VAL A 43 2.59 -3.55 -3.74
CA VAL A 43 1.59 -4.63 -3.79
C VAL A 43 1.45 -5.32 -2.43
N SER A 44 2.57 -5.59 -1.74
CA SER A 44 2.54 -6.19 -0.40
C SER A 44 1.90 -5.25 0.64
N VAL A 45 2.20 -3.95 0.59
CA VAL A 45 1.58 -2.95 1.46
C VAL A 45 0.07 -2.90 1.23
N TYR A 46 -0.35 -2.78 -0.03
CA TYR A 46 -1.76 -2.71 -0.41
C TYR A 46 -2.52 -3.95 0.09
N ASN A 47 -2.04 -5.15 -0.22
CA ASN A 47 -2.67 -6.39 0.23
C ASN A 47 -2.78 -6.45 1.75
N ARG A 48 -1.76 -6.01 2.48
CA ARG A 48 -1.80 -5.99 3.95
C ARG A 48 -2.86 -5.03 4.48
N ILE A 49 -3.00 -3.86 3.86
CA ILE A 49 -4.01 -2.86 4.22
C ILE A 49 -5.42 -3.37 3.90
N ILE A 50 -5.65 -3.93 2.71
CA ILE A 50 -6.96 -4.47 2.33
C ILE A 50 -7.34 -5.64 3.24
N ASN A 51 -6.42 -6.56 3.54
CA ASN A 51 -6.68 -7.66 4.46
C ASN A 51 -6.97 -7.16 5.89
N ASN A 52 -6.22 -6.16 6.37
CA ASN A 52 -6.47 -5.55 7.69
C ASN A 52 -7.83 -4.83 7.73
N SER A 53 -8.18 -4.12 6.66
CA SER A 53 -9.48 -3.44 6.54
C SER A 53 -10.65 -4.40 6.49
N ASN A 54 -10.48 -5.60 5.92
CA ASN A 54 -11.49 -6.65 5.92
C ASN A 54 -11.62 -7.33 7.31
N LEU A 55 -10.53 -7.42 8.07
CA LEU A 55 -10.53 -7.98 9.43
C LEU A 55 -11.09 -7.01 10.48
N GLY A 56 -10.99 -5.70 10.27
CA GLY A 56 -11.51 -4.68 11.18
C GLY A 56 -13.00 -4.33 11.02
N GLY A 57 -13.70 -4.94 10.07
CA GLY A 57 -15.13 -4.68 9.78
C GLY A 57 -16.08 -5.82 10.13
N GLY A 58 -15.58 -6.90 10.74
CA GLY A 58 -16.39 -8.07 11.10
C GLY A 58 -15.89 -8.69 12.39
N GLY A 59 -16.46 -8.25 13.51
CA GLY A 59 -16.20 -8.81 14.82
C GLY A 59 -17.25 -8.32 15.82
N ASP A 60 -18.39 -9.01 15.79
CA ASP A 60 -19.49 -9.11 16.77
C ASP A 60 -20.09 -7.82 17.36
#